data_AF-A0A1G1XD54-F1
#
_entry.id   AF-A0A1G1XD54-F1
#
_cell.length_a   1.000
_cell.length_b   1.000
_cell.length_c   1.000
_cell.angle_alpha   90.00
_cell.angle_beta   90.00
_cell.angle_gamma   90.00
#
_symmetry.space_group_name_H-M   'P 1'
#
loop_
_entity.id
_entity.type
_entity.pdbx_description
1 polymer ?
#
loop_
_entity_poly.entity_id
_entity_poly.type
_entity_poly.pdbx_seq_one_letter_code
_entity_poly.pdbx_strand_id
1 'polypeptide(L)' 'MSKDDIKRAVCKAMETMPHKEAIDRVRLFGSQLHGDAKPTSDVDLLIDLNGKLPIGFFALFDIQEAFKKTTW' A
#
# COMPACT_ATOMS: atom_id res chain seq x y z
N MET A 1 1.57 -3.94 -14.43
CA MET A 1 2.87 -4.16 -13.76
C MET A 1 2.99 -5.61 -13.37
N SER A 2 4.19 -6.17 -13.20
CA SER A 2 4.32 -7.49 -12.61
C SER A 2 4.07 -7.44 -11.09
N LYS A 3 3.72 -8.58 -10.48
CA LYS A 3 3.58 -8.70 -9.02
C LYS A 3 4.88 -8.33 -8.29
N ASP A 4 6.03 -8.63 -8.91
CA ASP A 4 7.34 -8.29 -8.36
C ASP A 4 7.63 -6.79 -8.42
N ASP A 5 7.19 -6.09 -9.47
CA ASP A 5 7.28 -4.63 -9.54
C ASP A 5 6.45 -3.98 -8.42
N ILE A 6 5.20 -4.44 -8.25
CA ILE A 6 4.30 -3.96 -7.20
C ILE A 6 4.94 -4.19 -5.82
N LYS A 7 5.48 -5.38 -5.58
CA LYS A 7 6.15 -5.70 -4.31
C LYS A 7 7.33 -4.77 -4.06
N ARG A 8 8.18 -4.50 -5.06
CA ARG A 8 9.30 -3.56 -4.94
C ARG A 8 8.84 -2.14 -4.65
N ALA A 9 7.81 -1.66 -5.35
CA ALA A 9 7.23 -0.34 -5.13
C ALA A 9 6.69 -0.20 -3.70
N VAL A 10 5.92 -1.19 -3.22
CA VAL A 10 5.41 -1.21 -1.84
C VAL A 10 6.55 -1.20 -0.82
N CYS A 11 7.57 -2.06 -0.99
CA CYS A 11 8.72 -2.08 -0.08
C CYS A 11 9.43 -0.72 -0.02
N LYS A 12 9.61 -0.06 -1.17
CA LYS A 12 10.21 1.28 -1.25
C LYS A 12 9.35 2.34 -0.57
N ALA A 13 8.02 2.31 -0.77
CA ALA A 13 7.10 3.22 -0.08
C ALA A 13 7.19 3.07 1.45
N MET A 14 7.36 1.85 1.93
CA MET A 14 7.45 1.55 3.37
C MET A 14 8.69 2.11 4.06
N GLU A 15 9.76 2.44 3.33
CA GLU A 15 10.98 3.03 3.89
C GLU A 15 10.71 4.41 4.51
N THR A 16 9.85 5.20 3.87
CA THR A 16 9.49 6.58 4.26
C THR A 16 8.03 6.72 4.69
N MET A 17 7.32 5.61 4.89
CA MET A 17 5.89 5.59 5.19
C MET A 17 5.58 6.32 6.51
N PRO A 18 4.70 7.34 6.50
CA PRO A 18 4.18 7.93 7.72
C PRO A 18 3.39 6.88 8.51
N HIS A 19 3.49 6.94 9.84
CA HIS A 19 2.79 6.00 10.74
C HIS A 19 3.12 4.52 10.49
N LYS A 20 4.30 4.20 9.93
CA LYS A 20 4.71 2.83 9.63
C LYS A 20 4.65 1.90 10.84
N GLU A 21 4.85 2.44 12.04
CA GLU A 21 4.79 1.74 13.32
C GLU A 21 3.39 1.23 13.67
N ALA A 22 2.34 1.77 13.03
CA ALA A 22 0.96 1.30 13.19
C ALA A 22 0.59 0.20 12.18
N ILE A 23 1.37 0.03 11.11
CA ILE A 23 1.13 -0.94 10.04
C ILE A 23 1.77 -2.27 10.43
N ASP A 24 0.95 -3.32 10.56
CA ASP A 24 1.43 -4.69 10.76
C ASP A 24 1.81 -5.32 9.41
N ARG A 25 0.94 -5.18 8.41
CA ARG A 25 1.11 -5.82 7.09
C ARG A 25 0.51 -5.00 5.97
N VAL A 26 1.08 -5.15 4.79
CA VAL A 26 0.52 -4.67 3.53
C VAL A 26 0.39 -5.86 2.59
N ARG A 27 -0.80 -6.06 2.02
CA ARG A 27 -1.13 -7.19 1.16
C ARG A 27 -1.71 -6.72 -0.17
N LEU A 28 -1.27 -7.34 -1.26
CA LEU A 28 -1.85 -7.11 -2.57
C LEU A 28 -3.17 -7.88 -2.69
N PHE A 29 -4.22 -7.21 -3.15
CA PHE A 29 -5.48 -7.86 -3.53
C PHE A 29 -5.98 -7.32 -4.87
N GLY A 30 -7.22 -7.64 -5.24
CA GLY A 30 -7.85 -7.08 -6.43
C GLY A 30 -7.28 -7.61 -7.75
N SER A 31 -7.46 -6.83 -8.82
CA SER A 31 -7.23 -7.28 -10.20
C SER A 31 -5.79 -7.70 -10.49
N GLN A 32 -4.81 -7.03 -9.84
CA GLN A 32 -3.37 -7.32 -9.97
C GLN A 32 -2.99 -8.69 -9.38
N LEU A 33 -3.80 -9.24 -8.46
CA LEU A 33 -3.57 -10.56 -7.89
C LEU A 33 -4.05 -11.68 -8.83
N HIS A 34 -5.20 -11.48 -9.48
CA HIS A 34 -5.90 -12.53 -10.26
C HIS A 34 -5.48 -12.61 -11.73
N GLY A 35 -4.74 -11.62 -12.24
CA GLY A 35 -4.30 -11.59 -13.64
C GLY A 35 -5.29 -10.92 -14.59
N ASP A 36 -6.37 -10.35 -14.06
CA ASP A 36 -7.39 -9.61 -14.82
C ASP A 36 -7.10 -8.09 -14.89
N ALA A 37 -5.92 -7.67 -14.41
CA ALA A 37 -5.50 -6.27 -14.44
C ALA A 37 -5.26 -5.77 -15.87
N LYS A 38 -5.87 -4.63 -16.19
CA LYS A 38 -5.62 -3.89 -17.44
C LYS A 38 -4.40 -2.97 -17.26
N PRO A 39 -3.80 -2.46 -18.34
CA PRO A 39 -2.71 -1.48 -18.25
C PRO A 39 -3.09 -0.20 -17.48
N THR A 40 -4.38 0.12 -17.42
CA THR A 40 -4.94 1.28 -16.70
C THR A 40 -5.50 0.91 -15.33
N SER A 41 -5.40 -0.35 -14.90
CA SER A 41 -5.85 -0.76 -13.57
C SER A 41 -4.94 -0.17 -12.50
N ASP A 42 -5.55 0.25 -11.41
CA ASP A 42 -4.89 0.63 -10.17
C ASP A 42 -4.31 -0.60 -9.44
N VAL A 43 -3.70 -0.34 -8.28
CA VAL A 43 -3.13 -1.34 -7.39
C VAL A 43 -3.88 -1.30 -6.07
N ASP A 44 -4.61 -2.37 -5.78
CA ASP A 44 -5.38 -2.52 -4.56
C ASP A 44 -4.51 -3.07 -3.42
N LEU A 45 -4.36 -2.29 -2.34
CA LEU A 45 -3.57 -2.67 -1.16
C LEU A 45 -4.42 -2.73 0.10
N LEU A 46 -4.36 -3.86 0.79
CA LEU A 46 -4.96 -4.06 2.10
C LEU A 46 -3.91 -3.81 3.17
N ILE A 47 -4.22 -2.90 4.09
CA ILE A 47 -3.33 -2.49 5.18
C ILE A 47 -3.91 -3.00 6.49
N ASP A 48 -3.17 -3.86 7.16
CA ASP A 48 -3.51 -4.31 8.51
C ASP A 48 -2.85 -3.39 9.53
N LEU A 49 -3.66 -2.82 10.41
CA LEU A 49 -3.18 -1.98 11.51
C LEU A 49 -3.04 -2.83 12.77
N ASN A 50 -1.97 -2.61 13.55
CA ASN A 50 -1.66 -3.43 14.73
C ASN A 50 -2.54 -3.15 15.97
N GLY A 51 -3.42 -2.14 15.91
CA GLY A 51 -4.34 -1.77 16.98
C GLY A 51 -3.69 -1.20 18.25
N LYS A 52 -2.36 -1.06 18.29
CA LYS A 52 -1.62 -0.52 19.45
C LYS A 52 -1.59 1.01 19.47
N LEU A 53 -1.80 1.63 18.31
CA LEU A 53 -1.78 3.07 18.14
C LEU A 53 -3.12 3.55 17.56
N PRO A 54 -3.72 4.62 18.12
CA PRO A 54 -4.92 5.19 17.55
C PRO A 54 -4.59 5.79 16.18
N ILE A 55 -5.27 5.29 15.14
CA ILE A 55 -5.16 5.81 13.78
C ILE A 55 -6.42 6.60 13.46
N GLY A 56 -6.26 7.91 13.31
CA GLY A 56 -7.31 8.81 12.88
C GLY A 56 -7.36 8.93 11.34
N PHE A 57 -8.40 9.61 10.85
CA PHE A 57 -8.61 9.80 9.41
C PHE A 57 -7.41 10.47 8.70
N PHE A 58 -6.78 11.48 9.32
CA PHE A 58 -5.62 12.15 8.72
C PHE A 58 -4.41 11.21 8.58
N ALA A 59 -4.17 10.33 9.55
CA ALA A 59 -3.12 9.33 9.45
C ALA A 59 -3.39 8.33 8.31
N LEU A 60 -4.66 7.93 8.10
CA LEU A 60 -5.04 7.12 6.95
C LEU A 60 -4.81 7.85 5.62
N PHE A 61 -5.14 9.14 5.56
CA PHE A 61 -4.90 9.98 4.39
C PHE A 61 -3.40 10.09 4.07
N ASP A 62 -2.56 10.33 5.07
CA ASP A 62 -1.11 10.43 4.91
C ASP A 62 -0.50 9.12 4.38
N ILE A 63 -0.94 7.98 4.90
CA ILE A 63 -0.54 6.64 4.41
C ILE A 63 -0.93 6.47 2.93
N GLN A 64 -2.17 6.82 2.59
CA GLN A 64 -2.67 6.71 1.21
C GLN A 64 -1.89 7.61 0.25
N GLU A 65 -1.63 8.86 0.63
CA GLU A 65 -0.88 9.81 -0.19
C GLU A 65 0.58 9.39 -0.35
N ALA A 66 1.20 8.78 0.66
CA ALA A 66 2.55 8.22 0.56
C ALA A 66 2.62 7.11 -0.51
N PHE A 67 1.62 6.22 -0.57
CA PHE A 67 1.55 5.22 -1.63
C PHE A 67 1.35 5.84 -3.02
N LYS A 68 0.49 6.86 -3.17
CA LYS A 68 0.30 7.52 -4.47
C LYS A 68 1.54 8.24 -5.00
N LYS A 69 2.36 8.80 -4.10
CA LYS A 69 3.62 9.48 -4.45
C LYS A 69 4.74 8.50 -4.82
N THR A 70 4.58 7.22 -4.51
CA THR A 70 5.54 6.19 -4.90
C THR A 70 5.43 5.90 -6.38
N THR A 71 6.57 5.68 -7.05
CA THR A 71 6.59 5.24 -8.44
C THR A 71 6.17 3.78 -8.51
N TRP A 72 5.08 3.51 -9.22
CA TRP A 72 4.54 2.19 -9.51
C TRP A 72 5.08 1.70 -10.85
#